data_AF-A0A816E9Q8-F1
#
_entry.id   AF-A0A816E9Q8-F1
#
_cell.length_a   1.000
_cell.length_b   1.000
_cell.length_c   1.000
_cell.angle_alpha   90.00
_cell.angle_beta   90.00
_cell.angle_gamma   90.00
#
_symmetry.space_group_name_H-M   'P 1'
#
loop_
_entity.id
_entity.type
_entity.pdbx_description
1 polymer ?
#
loop_
_entity_poly.entity_id
_entity_poly.type
_entity_poly.pdbx_seq_one_letter_code
_entity_poly.pdbx_strand_id
1 'polypeptide(L)'
;MSIIIWYISILVELTCLEGTKHGNLISLQMLDVVVRVESIFSFACNQMVILLENAHVFIHGSNSTTVDEVLYAAAWICGEFCSYLKEPQKILESMLNTKITLFPGPIQSVYYQNILKIIIYLIQSSNNDETLIQQLLSLTIDKMSLFLSSGDVEAQERVGHASVILHILKTTLKLIEKSEFNVNELSALFDCVLNQVAAKAQRKVVVPNGLDLNAWINDPPSDSEDESITTSSYYDNKDLFYGDNGENYNSNLYSGVTLSYQKSKKYIGLTAEELEKQRESRKQSEQMNPFYLKDSKKPKVTQTV
;
A
#
# COMPACT_ATOMS: atom_id res chain seq x y z
N MET A 1 18.90 1.97 -20.99
CA MET A 1 17.52 2.38 -21.30
C MET A 1 16.75 1.27 -22.02
N SER A 2 17.23 0.76 -23.17
CA SER A 2 16.50 -0.23 -23.98
C SER A 2 16.16 -1.56 -23.28
N ILE A 3 17.02 -2.06 -22.38
CA ILE A 3 16.76 -3.32 -21.67
C ILE A 3 15.64 -3.20 -20.62
N ILE A 4 15.48 -2.02 -20.00
CA ILE A 4 14.46 -1.76 -18.99
C ILE A 4 13.09 -1.59 -19.65
N ILE A 5 13.05 -0.86 -20.77
CA ILE A 5 11.87 -0.73 -21.63
C ILE A 5 11.41 -2.11 -22.08
N TRP A 6 12.32 -2.93 -22.59
CA TRP A 6 12.04 -4.31 -22.97
C TRP A 6 11.51 -5.14 -21.80
N TYR A 7 12.11 -5.02 -20.61
CA TYR A 7 11.66 -5.72 -19.41
C TYR A 7 10.22 -5.37 -19.03
N ILE A 8 9.84 -4.08 -19.02
CA ILE A 8 8.46 -3.65 -18.76
C ILE A 8 7.49 -4.22 -19.81
N SER A 9 7.86 -4.24 -21.10
CA SER A 9 7.05 -4.88 -22.14
C SER A 9 6.81 -6.37 -21.86
N ILE A 10 7.85 -7.11 -21.46
CA ILE A 10 7.71 -8.52 -21.10
C ILE A 10 6.77 -8.68 -19.89
N LEU A 11 6.88 -7.84 -18.86
CA LEU A 11 5.96 -7.91 -17.71
C LEU A 11 4.50 -7.70 -18.11
N VAL A 12 4.24 -6.78 -19.04
CA VAL A 12 2.91 -6.52 -19.59
C VAL A 12 2.42 -7.73 -20.40
N GLU A 13 3.26 -8.29 -21.28
CA GLU A 13 2.92 -9.48 -22.06
C GLU A 13 2.61 -10.70 -21.18
N LEU A 14 3.39 -10.90 -20.11
CA LEU A 14 3.18 -11.98 -19.13
C LEU A 14 1.83 -11.85 -18.41
N THR A 15 1.32 -10.63 -18.23
CA THR A 15 0.00 -10.39 -17.61
C THR A 15 -1.13 -10.96 -18.46
N CYS A 16 -0.95 -10.99 -19.78
CA CYS A 16 -1.95 -11.48 -20.73
C CYS A 16 -1.87 -13.00 -20.98
N LEU A 17 -0.87 -13.71 -20.44
CA LEU A 17 -0.73 -15.15 -20.62
C LEU A 17 -1.61 -15.94 -19.65
N GLU A 18 -2.41 -16.86 -20.21
CA GLU A 18 -3.31 -17.69 -19.44
C GLU A 18 -2.59 -18.68 -18.51
N GLY A 19 -3.13 -18.90 -17.30
CA GLY A 19 -2.64 -19.91 -16.35
C GLY A 19 -1.46 -19.45 -15.50
N THR A 20 -1.03 -18.19 -15.59
CA THR A 20 0.03 -17.64 -14.75
C THR A 20 -0.51 -17.18 -13.39
N LYS A 21 0.19 -17.51 -12.30
CA LYS A 21 -0.16 -17.13 -10.91
C LYS A 21 0.93 -16.25 -10.29
N HIS A 22 1.36 -15.23 -11.03
CA HIS A 22 2.50 -14.37 -10.66
C HIS A 22 2.13 -12.88 -10.63
N GLY A 23 0.83 -12.53 -10.54
CA GLY A 23 0.36 -11.14 -10.60
C GLY A 23 1.06 -10.22 -9.60
N ASN A 24 1.19 -10.67 -8.35
CA ASN A 24 1.86 -9.97 -7.28
C ASN A 24 3.34 -9.71 -7.60
N LEU A 25 4.06 -10.73 -8.08
CA LEU A 25 5.46 -10.58 -8.43
C LEU A 25 5.62 -9.60 -9.62
N ILE A 26 4.76 -9.72 -10.64
CA ILE A 26 4.76 -8.84 -11.81
C ILE A 26 4.49 -7.39 -11.37
N SER A 27 3.47 -7.16 -10.55
CA SER A 27 3.07 -5.84 -10.09
C SER A 27 4.16 -5.18 -9.24
N LEU A 28 4.79 -5.93 -8.33
CA LEU A 28 5.92 -5.45 -7.53
C LEU A 28 7.13 -5.09 -8.39
N GLN A 29 7.46 -5.91 -9.40
CA GLN A 29 8.58 -5.63 -10.31
C GLN A 29 8.29 -4.40 -11.18
N MET A 30 7.05 -4.23 -11.67
CA MET A 30 6.65 -3.02 -12.38
C MET A 30 6.84 -1.77 -11.51
N LEU A 31 6.37 -1.79 -10.27
CA LEU A 31 6.50 -0.66 -9.34
C LEU A 31 7.98 -0.38 -8.99
N ASP A 32 8.76 -1.40 -8.64
CA ASP A 32 10.16 -1.21 -8.24
C ASP A 32 11.01 -0.62 -9.36
N VAL A 33 10.82 -1.10 -10.59
CA VAL A 33 11.55 -0.60 -11.77
C VAL A 33 11.14 0.82 -12.10
N VAL A 34 9.83 1.10 -12.15
CA VAL A 34 9.33 2.43 -12.52
C VAL A 34 9.83 3.45 -11.50
N VAL A 35 9.59 3.24 -10.20
CA VAL A 35 9.94 4.24 -9.18
C VAL A 35 11.47 4.48 -9.07
N ARG A 36 12.32 3.56 -9.55
CA ARG A 36 13.80 3.76 -9.59
C ARG A 36 14.31 4.49 -10.83
N VAL A 37 13.55 4.53 -11.91
CA VAL A 37 14.08 4.88 -13.24
C VAL A 37 13.19 5.92 -13.92
N GLU A 38 13.44 7.19 -13.60
CA GLU A 38 12.68 8.33 -14.14
C GLU A 38 12.62 8.36 -15.67
N SER A 39 13.72 8.02 -16.34
CA SER A 39 13.82 8.08 -17.80
C SER A 39 12.83 7.18 -18.57
N ILE A 40 12.17 6.23 -17.89
CA ILE A 40 11.17 5.35 -18.51
C ILE A 40 9.72 5.74 -18.19
N PHE A 41 9.46 6.76 -17.36
CA PHE A 41 8.10 7.10 -16.91
C PHE A 41 7.10 7.24 -18.04
N SER A 42 7.42 8.00 -19.08
CA SER A 42 6.53 8.15 -20.24
C SER A 42 6.21 6.80 -20.92
N PHE A 43 7.22 5.92 -21.07
CA PHE A 43 7.00 4.60 -21.64
C PHE A 43 6.13 3.71 -20.73
N ALA A 44 6.46 3.66 -19.44
CA ALA A 44 5.74 2.86 -18.45
C ALA A 44 4.28 3.30 -18.34
N CYS A 45 4.01 4.61 -18.24
CA CYS A 45 2.65 5.15 -18.26
C CYS A 45 1.88 4.69 -19.50
N ASN A 46 2.45 4.78 -20.69
CA ASN A 46 1.78 4.31 -21.92
C ASN A 46 1.44 2.81 -21.86
N GLN A 47 2.30 1.98 -21.27
CA GLN A 47 2.02 0.55 -21.10
C GLN A 47 0.90 0.30 -20.08
N MET A 48 0.91 1.02 -18.96
CA MET A 48 -0.12 0.89 -17.92
C MET A 48 -1.49 1.37 -18.42
N VAL A 49 -1.51 2.40 -19.26
CA VAL A 49 -2.72 2.87 -19.95
C VAL A 49 -3.38 1.75 -20.75
N ILE A 50 -2.61 0.97 -21.52
CA ILE A 50 -3.14 -0.14 -22.31
C ILE A 50 -3.83 -1.17 -21.39
N LEU A 51 -3.24 -1.46 -20.24
CA LEU A 51 -3.81 -2.40 -19.27
C LEU A 51 -5.14 -1.87 -18.69
N LEU A 52 -5.18 -0.59 -18.31
CA LEU A 52 -6.37 0.04 -17.73
C LEU A 52 -7.52 0.14 -18.75
N GLU A 53 -7.24 0.52 -19.99
CA GLU A 53 -8.25 0.60 -21.06
C GLU A 53 -8.90 -0.77 -21.33
N ASN A 54 -8.12 -1.84 -21.21
CA ASN A 54 -8.56 -3.22 -21.45
C ASN A 54 -9.00 -3.95 -20.16
N ALA A 55 -9.04 -3.29 -19.00
CA ALA A 55 -9.37 -3.89 -17.70
C ALA A 55 -10.67 -4.72 -17.73
N HIS A 56 -11.70 -4.24 -18.44
CA HIS A 56 -13.01 -4.90 -18.57
C HIS A 56 -12.95 -6.30 -19.21
N VAL A 57 -11.99 -6.54 -20.10
CA VAL A 57 -11.78 -7.84 -20.76
C VAL A 57 -11.20 -8.85 -19.77
N PHE A 58 -10.29 -8.39 -18.92
CA PHE A 58 -9.56 -9.25 -17.99
C PHE A 58 -10.39 -9.69 -16.78
N ILE A 59 -11.31 -8.85 -16.31
CA ILE A 59 -12.13 -9.09 -15.11
C ILE A 59 -13.01 -10.35 -15.22
N HIS A 60 -13.33 -10.82 -16.42
CA HIS A 60 -14.19 -12.00 -16.64
C HIS A 60 -13.41 -13.28 -17.01
N GLY A 61 -12.08 -13.23 -17.01
CA GLY A 61 -11.21 -14.36 -17.34
C GLY A 61 -10.87 -15.26 -16.15
N SER A 62 -10.38 -16.48 -16.42
CA SER A 62 -9.92 -17.44 -15.41
C SER A 62 -8.69 -16.98 -14.60
N ASN A 63 -8.07 -15.85 -14.96
CA ASN A 63 -6.87 -15.28 -14.32
C ASN A 63 -7.16 -14.00 -13.52
N SER A 64 -8.40 -13.79 -13.04
CA SER A 64 -8.82 -12.53 -12.41
C SER A 64 -7.85 -12.03 -11.34
N THR A 65 -7.40 -12.90 -10.43
CA THR A 65 -6.48 -12.50 -9.34
C THR A 65 -5.14 -11.96 -9.83
N THR A 66 -4.56 -12.59 -10.87
CA THR A 66 -3.28 -12.15 -11.45
C THR A 66 -3.42 -10.77 -12.07
N VAL A 67 -4.52 -10.53 -12.78
CA VAL A 67 -4.74 -9.25 -13.46
C VAL A 67 -5.13 -8.15 -12.49
N ASP A 68 -5.90 -8.45 -11.45
CA ASP A 68 -6.26 -7.47 -10.40
C ASP A 68 -5.00 -6.87 -9.76
N GLU A 69 -4.03 -7.73 -9.41
CA GLU A 69 -2.74 -7.31 -8.82
C GLU A 69 -1.90 -6.47 -9.78
N VAL A 70 -1.97 -6.72 -11.09
CA VAL A 70 -1.25 -5.90 -12.08
C VAL A 70 -1.99 -4.58 -12.33
N LEU A 71 -3.32 -4.59 -12.37
CA LEU A 71 -4.15 -3.39 -12.48
C LEU A 71 -3.96 -2.45 -11.28
N TYR A 72 -3.71 -2.99 -10.09
CA TYR A 72 -3.24 -2.22 -8.94
C TYR A 72 -1.98 -1.40 -9.28
N ALA A 73 -0.93 -2.03 -9.83
CA ALA A 73 0.30 -1.34 -10.20
C ALA A 73 0.06 -0.34 -11.33
N ALA A 74 -0.75 -0.70 -12.31
CA ALA A 74 -1.08 0.17 -13.44
C ALA A 74 -1.81 1.45 -12.99
N ALA A 75 -2.82 1.32 -12.13
CA ALA A 75 -3.55 2.45 -11.55
C ALA A 75 -2.62 3.34 -10.72
N TRP A 76 -1.73 2.74 -9.92
CA TRP A 76 -0.77 3.47 -9.11
C TRP A 76 0.22 4.27 -9.95
N ILE A 77 0.83 3.65 -10.97
CA ILE A 77 1.81 4.30 -11.85
C ILE A 77 1.17 5.45 -12.63
N CYS A 78 -0.04 5.26 -13.16
CA CYS A 78 -0.76 6.32 -13.87
C CYS A 78 -1.11 7.50 -12.94
N GLY A 79 -1.51 7.23 -11.70
CA GLY A 79 -1.83 8.27 -10.72
C GLY A 79 -0.61 9.01 -10.16
N GLU A 80 0.52 8.32 -9.96
CA GLU A 80 1.75 8.97 -9.48
C GLU A 80 2.41 9.83 -10.57
N PHE A 81 2.46 9.31 -11.79
CA PHE A 81 3.16 9.95 -12.90
C PHE A 81 2.19 10.58 -13.92
N CYS A 82 1.11 11.21 -13.41
CA CYS A 82 0.06 11.82 -14.24
C CYS A 82 0.60 12.79 -15.29
N SER A 83 1.66 13.52 -14.98
CA SER A 83 2.31 14.48 -15.88
C SER A 83 2.90 13.87 -17.14
N TYR A 84 3.14 12.55 -17.15
CA TYR A 84 3.67 11.81 -18.29
C TYR A 84 2.57 11.13 -19.14
N LEU A 85 1.30 11.22 -18.72
CA LEU A 85 0.16 10.72 -19.49
C LEU A 85 -0.13 11.61 -20.70
N LYS A 86 -0.34 10.99 -21.86
CA LYS A 86 -0.71 11.71 -23.09
C LYS A 86 -2.15 12.23 -23.05
N GLU A 87 -3.07 11.42 -22.52
CA GLU A 87 -4.51 11.69 -22.50
C GLU A 87 -5.09 11.43 -21.09
N PRO A 88 -4.72 12.21 -20.06
CA PRO A 88 -5.09 11.96 -18.66
C PRO A 88 -6.61 11.87 -18.43
N GLN A 89 -7.41 12.66 -19.14
CA GLN A 89 -8.88 12.61 -19.05
C GLN A 89 -9.45 11.28 -19.53
N LYS A 90 -8.92 10.73 -20.63
CA LYS A 90 -9.35 9.43 -21.17
C LYS A 90 -9.05 8.30 -20.17
N ILE A 91 -7.91 8.39 -19.47
CA ILE A 91 -7.54 7.42 -18.44
C ILE A 91 -8.46 7.52 -17.24
N LEU A 92 -8.79 8.73 -16.80
CA LEU A 92 -9.77 8.95 -15.75
C LEU A 92 -11.11 8.28 -16.10
N GLU A 93 -11.63 8.50 -17.30
CA GLU A 93 -12.87 7.89 -17.77
C GLU A 93 -12.78 6.35 -17.82
N SER A 94 -11.66 5.81 -18.30
CA SER A 94 -11.40 4.36 -18.32
C SER A 94 -11.41 3.75 -16.90
N MET A 95 -10.73 4.40 -15.95
CA MET A 95 -10.71 3.96 -14.55
C MET A 95 -12.10 4.06 -13.90
N LEU A 96 -12.85 5.14 -14.15
CA LEU A 96 -14.21 5.31 -13.64
C LEU A 96 -15.24 4.34 -14.24
N ASN A 97 -15.01 3.85 -15.46
CA ASN A 97 -15.88 2.85 -16.10
C ASN A 97 -15.47 1.40 -15.78
N THR A 98 -14.32 1.19 -15.14
CA THR A 98 -13.89 -0.12 -14.66
C THR A 98 -14.82 -0.57 -13.53
N LYS A 99 -15.25 -1.84 -13.52
CA LYS A 99 -16.07 -2.41 -12.44
C LYS A 99 -15.23 -2.68 -11.20
N ILE A 100 -14.68 -1.62 -10.60
CA ILE A 100 -13.75 -1.67 -9.46
C ILE A 100 -14.34 -2.43 -8.27
N THR A 101 -15.68 -2.43 -8.12
CA THR A 101 -16.39 -3.16 -7.07
C THR A 101 -16.13 -4.67 -7.07
N LEU A 102 -15.66 -5.24 -8.19
CA LEU A 102 -15.31 -6.66 -8.32
C LEU A 102 -13.90 -7.00 -7.79
N PHE A 103 -13.05 -6.00 -7.55
CA PHE A 103 -11.70 -6.22 -7.05
C PHE A 103 -11.65 -6.40 -5.52
N PRO A 104 -10.59 -7.02 -4.97
CA PRO A 104 -10.30 -6.99 -3.54
C PRO A 104 -10.22 -5.56 -2.96
N GLY A 105 -10.66 -5.38 -1.72
CA GLY A 105 -10.73 -4.06 -1.05
C GLY A 105 -9.47 -3.20 -1.16
N PRO A 106 -8.27 -3.72 -0.86
CA PRO A 106 -7.02 -2.95 -0.97
C PRO A 106 -6.75 -2.41 -2.39
N ILE A 107 -7.14 -3.16 -3.43
CA ILE A 107 -6.97 -2.75 -4.82
C ILE A 107 -7.96 -1.62 -5.17
N GLN A 108 -9.19 -1.70 -4.67
CA GLN A 108 -10.16 -0.63 -4.83
C GLN A 108 -9.67 0.68 -4.22
N SER A 109 -9.14 0.64 -2.99
CA SER A 109 -8.59 1.83 -2.30
C SER A 109 -7.50 2.52 -3.11
N VAL A 110 -6.58 1.75 -3.71
CA VAL A 110 -5.53 2.31 -4.57
C VAL A 110 -6.10 2.90 -5.85
N TYR A 111 -7.13 2.27 -6.44
CA TYR A 111 -7.84 2.86 -7.58
C TYR A 111 -8.47 4.21 -7.22
N TYR A 112 -9.23 4.30 -6.13
CA TYR A 112 -9.89 5.55 -5.71
C TYR A 112 -8.87 6.66 -5.44
N GLN A 113 -7.78 6.35 -4.74
CA GLN A 113 -6.73 7.31 -4.44
C GLN A 113 -6.08 7.86 -5.73
N ASN A 114 -5.81 7.00 -6.71
CA ASN A 114 -5.16 7.41 -7.95
C ASN A 114 -6.12 8.10 -8.93
N ILE A 115 -7.42 7.79 -8.89
CA ILE A 115 -8.46 8.60 -9.54
C ILE A 115 -8.42 10.03 -9.02
N LEU A 116 -8.34 10.21 -7.69
CA LEU A 116 -8.23 11.54 -7.08
C LEU A 116 -6.98 12.29 -7.56
N LYS A 117 -5.81 11.63 -7.59
CA LYS A 117 -4.57 12.24 -8.11
C LYS A 117 -4.72 12.73 -9.56
N ILE A 118 -5.29 11.89 -10.44
CA ILE A 118 -5.49 12.25 -11.86
C ILE A 118 -6.43 13.46 -11.99
N ILE A 119 -7.52 13.52 -11.19
CA ILE A 119 -8.44 14.65 -11.21
C ILE A 119 -7.74 15.93 -10.76
N ILE A 120 -6.99 15.88 -9.66
CA ILE A 120 -6.26 17.05 -9.16
C ILE A 120 -5.28 17.56 -10.22
N TYR A 121 -4.57 16.64 -10.89
CA TYR A 121 -3.69 16.99 -12.00
C TYR A 121 -4.45 17.65 -13.18
N LEU A 122 -5.62 17.13 -13.55
CA LEU A 122 -6.46 17.72 -14.60
C LEU A 122 -6.98 19.11 -14.22
N ILE A 123 -7.41 19.29 -12.96
CA ILE A 123 -7.84 20.59 -12.43
C ILE A 123 -6.69 21.59 -12.51
N GLN A 124 -5.48 21.20 -12.10
CA GLN A 124 -4.30 22.05 -12.20
C GLN A 124 -3.95 22.39 -13.66
N SER A 125 -4.16 21.45 -14.59
CA SER A 125 -3.90 21.64 -16.03
C SER A 125 -4.99 22.45 -16.75
N SER A 126 -6.15 22.69 -16.12
CA SER A 126 -7.31 23.35 -16.73
C SER A 126 -7.22 24.88 -16.82
N ASN A 127 -6.12 25.50 -16.35
CA ASN A 127 -5.93 26.96 -16.32
C ASN A 127 -7.09 27.74 -15.66
N ASN A 128 -7.71 27.17 -14.61
CA ASN A 128 -8.87 27.73 -13.89
C ASN A 128 -10.14 27.90 -14.74
N ASP A 129 -10.34 27.08 -15.78
CA ASP A 129 -11.63 26.96 -16.44
C ASP A 129 -12.65 26.29 -15.50
N GLU A 130 -13.40 27.11 -14.75
CA GLU A 130 -14.40 26.65 -13.78
C GLU A 130 -15.43 25.71 -14.41
N THR A 131 -15.80 25.93 -15.68
CA THR A 131 -16.82 25.10 -16.34
C THR A 131 -16.31 23.70 -16.60
N LEU A 132 -15.06 23.58 -17.06
CA LEU A 132 -14.41 22.29 -17.28
C LEU A 132 -14.14 21.57 -15.96
N ILE A 133 -13.71 22.30 -14.93
CA ILE A 133 -13.48 21.74 -13.59
C ILE A 133 -14.80 21.20 -13.01
N GLN A 134 -15.90 21.95 -13.09
CA GLN A 134 -17.22 21.49 -12.63
C GLN A 134 -17.69 20.24 -13.38
N GLN A 135 -17.46 20.16 -14.70
CA GLN A 135 -17.79 18.97 -15.50
C GLN A 135 -16.98 17.74 -15.06
N LEU A 136 -15.66 17.89 -14.86
CA LEU A 136 -14.80 16.81 -14.39
C LEU A 136 -15.21 16.31 -12.99
N LEU A 137 -15.47 17.24 -12.06
CA LEU A 137 -15.87 16.92 -10.70
C LEU A 137 -17.24 16.23 -10.66
N SER A 138 -18.24 16.77 -11.37
CA SER A 138 -19.58 16.18 -11.41
C SER A 138 -19.56 14.76 -12.01
N LEU A 139 -18.90 14.56 -13.15
CA LEU A 139 -18.71 13.25 -13.77
C LEU A 139 -18.08 12.24 -12.78
N THR A 140 -17.02 12.66 -12.08
CA THR A 140 -16.34 11.79 -11.13
C THR A 140 -17.23 11.47 -9.93
N ILE A 141 -17.87 12.48 -9.35
CA ILE A 141 -18.75 12.31 -8.19
C ILE A 141 -19.89 11.34 -8.53
N ASP A 142 -20.53 11.50 -9.68
CA ASP A 142 -21.64 10.65 -10.11
C ASP A 142 -21.17 9.21 -10.28
N LYS A 143 -20.06 8.99 -10.99
CA LYS A 143 -19.51 7.65 -11.23
C LYS A 143 -19.04 6.96 -9.94
N MET A 144 -18.31 7.68 -9.09
CA MET A 144 -17.81 7.09 -7.84
C MET A 144 -18.91 6.84 -6.81
N SER A 145 -19.99 7.64 -6.83
CA SER A 145 -21.14 7.42 -5.94
C SER A 145 -21.83 6.07 -6.22
N LEU A 146 -21.77 5.56 -7.46
CA LEU A 146 -22.29 4.24 -7.81
C LEU A 146 -21.54 3.11 -7.09
N PHE A 147 -20.25 3.29 -6.79
CA PHE A 147 -19.44 2.27 -6.12
C PHE A 147 -19.83 2.07 -4.64
N LEU A 148 -20.43 3.08 -4.01
CA LEU A 148 -20.88 3.01 -2.61
C LEU A 148 -22.24 2.31 -2.43
N SER A 149 -22.93 2.00 -3.52
CA SER A 149 -24.25 1.37 -3.47
C SER A 149 -24.20 -0.15 -3.29
N SER A 150 -23.00 -0.75 -3.21
CA SER A 150 -22.81 -2.20 -3.02
C SER A 150 -22.89 -2.61 -1.54
N GLY A 151 -23.90 -3.39 -1.18
CA GLY A 151 -24.25 -3.75 0.21
C GLY A 151 -23.48 -4.90 0.86
N ASP A 152 -22.19 -5.09 0.56
CA ASP A 152 -21.40 -6.19 1.15
C ASP A 152 -20.68 -5.75 2.44
N VAL A 153 -20.52 -6.62 3.43
CA VAL A 153 -20.04 -6.25 4.78
C VAL A 153 -18.52 -6.04 4.82
N GLU A 154 -17.78 -6.65 3.90
CA GLU A 154 -16.36 -6.31 3.62
C GLU A 154 -16.21 -4.90 2.98
N ALA A 155 -17.30 -4.15 2.81
CA ALA A 155 -17.31 -2.81 2.25
C ALA A 155 -17.03 -1.70 3.28
N GLN A 156 -16.80 -1.97 4.57
CA GLN A 156 -16.65 -0.88 5.54
C GLN A 156 -15.41 0.00 5.28
N GLU A 157 -14.25 -0.59 4.95
CA GLU A 157 -13.03 0.18 4.60
C GLU A 157 -13.13 0.80 3.18
N ARG A 158 -13.75 0.08 2.24
CA ARG A 158 -14.02 0.55 0.87
C ARG A 158 -14.94 1.77 0.84
N VAL A 159 -16.05 1.68 1.58
CA VAL A 159 -17.03 2.75 1.78
C VAL A 159 -16.37 3.91 2.51
N GLY A 160 -15.52 3.65 3.51
CA GLY A 160 -14.79 4.70 4.23
C GLY A 160 -13.91 5.54 3.30
N HIS A 161 -12.95 4.91 2.60
CA HIS A 161 -12.01 5.62 1.74
C HIS A 161 -12.72 6.31 0.56
N ALA A 162 -13.61 5.61 -0.14
CA ALA A 162 -14.39 6.19 -1.23
C ALA A 162 -15.28 7.34 -0.75
N SER A 163 -15.88 7.25 0.44
CA SER A 163 -16.68 8.33 1.03
C SER A 163 -15.85 9.56 1.36
N VAL A 164 -14.64 9.38 1.91
CA VAL A 164 -13.73 10.50 2.19
C VAL A 164 -13.33 11.20 0.89
N ILE A 165 -12.96 10.44 -0.14
CA ILE A 165 -12.62 11.02 -1.45
C ILE A 165 -13.82 11.75 -2.05
N LEU A 166 -15.01 11.15 -2.03
CA LEU A 166 -16.23 11.84 -2.49
C LEU A 166 -16.54 13.09 -1.69
N HIS A 167 -16.29 13.08 -0.38
CA HIS A 167 -16.46 14.25 0.46
C HIS A 167 -15.51 15.37 0.05
N ILE A 168 -14.24 15.05 -0.23
CA ILE A 168 -13.26 15.99 -0.78
C ILE A 168 -13.79 16.58 -2.09
N LEU A 169 -14.14 15.74 -3.08
CA LEU A 169 -14.62 16.21 -4.39
C LEU A 169 -15.89 17.06 -4.30
N LYS A 170 -16.87 16.67 -3.48
CA LYS A 170 -18.10 17.44 -3.25
C LYS A 170 -17.82 18.78 -2.57
N THR A 171 -16.85 18.83 -1.67
CA THR A 171 -16.45 20.06 -1.00
C THR A 171 -15.74 20.99 -1.97
N THR A 172 -14.82 20.45 -2.79
CA THR A 172 -14.17 21.18 -3.88
C THR A 172 -15.20 21.78 -4.84
N LEU A 173 -16.20 21.00 -5.28
CA LEU A 173 -17.26 21.49 -6.16
C LEU A 173 -18.03 22.67 -5.55
N LYS A 174 -18.40 22.57 -4.27
CA LYS A 174 -19.07 23.66 -3.54
C LYS A 174 -18.21 24.92 -3.38
N LEU A 175 -16.90 24.76 -3.19
CA LEU A 175 -15.97 25.89 -3.10
C LEU A 175 -15.85 26.62 -4.45
N ILE A 176 -15.90 25.87 -5.56
CA ILE A 176 -15.91 26.45 -6.92
C ILE A 176 -17.21 27.23 -7.16
N GLU A 177 -18.36 26.65 -6.81
CA GLU A 177 -19.67 27.33 -6.93
C GLU A 177 -19.73 28.64 -6.13
N LYS A 178 -18.97 28.75 -5.03
CA LYS A 178 -18.85 29.95 -4.20
C LYS A 178 -17.72 30.90 -4.64
N SER A 179 -16.95 30.54 -5.66
CA SER A 179 -15.73 31.26 -6.08
C SER A 179 -14.68 31.42 -4.97
N GLU A 180 -14.61 30.46 -4.04
CA GLU A 180 -13.67 30.40 -2.91
C GLU A 180 -12.57 29.32 -3.13
N PHE A 181 -12.56 28.67 -4.28
CA PHE A 181 -11.67 27.54 -4.54
C PHE A 181 -10.23 27.96 -4.85
N ASN A 182 -9.28 27.32 -4.14
CA ASN A 182 -7.85 27.46 -4.35
C ASN A 182 -7.26 26.12 -4.83
N VAL A 183 -6.82 26.06 -6.08
CA VAL A 183 -6.22 24.85 -6.68
C VAL A 183 -5.02 24.36 -5.87
N ASN A 184 -4.20 25.27 -5.33
CA ASN A 184 -2.97 24.90 -4.62
C ASN A 184 -3.25 24.13 -3.32
N GLU A 185 -4.34 24.44 -2.62
CA GLU A 185 -4.72 23.71 -1.41
C GLU A 185 -5.09 22.27 -1.72
N LEU A 186 -5.74 22.05 -2.86
CA LEU A 186 -6.09 20.71 -3.32
C LEU A 186 -4.85 19.94 -3.81
N SER A 187 -3.95 20.60 -4.56
CA SER A 187 -2.69 19.99 -5.00
C SER A 187 -1.77 19.63 -3.83
N ALA A 188 -1.76 20.44 -2.76
CA ALA A 188 -0.95 20.20 -1.56
C ALA A 188 -1.24 18.86 -0.86
N LEU A 189 -2.39 18.22 -1.12
CA LEU A 189 -2.67 16.86 -0.66
C LEU A 189 -1.66 15.83 -1.17
N PHE A 190 -0.99 16.10 -2.29
CA PHE A 190 -0.12 15.17 -3.00
C PHE A 190 1.27 15.73 -3.35
N ASP A 191 1.66 16.89 -2.81
CA ASP A 191 2.94 17.56 -3.12
C ASP A 191 4.20 16.86 -2.54
N CYS A 192 4.02 15.73 -1.84
CA CYS A 192 5.13 14.97 -1.28
C CYS A 192 5.75 14.02 -2.32
N VAL A 193 7.00 14.29 -2.70
CA VAL A 193 7.79 13.39 -3.56
C VAL A 193 8.07 12.07 -2.83
N LEU A 194 7.54 10.97 -3.35
CA LEU A 194 7.81 9.64 -2.80
C LEU A 194 9.23 9.20 -3.16
N ASN A 195 10.13 9.28 -2.17
CA ASN A 195 11.48 8.74 -2.30
C ASN A 195 11.55 7.30 -1.79
N GLN A 196 12.24 6.45 -2.54
CA GLN A 196 12.48 5.09 -2.10
C GLN A 196 13.42 5.06 -0.91
N VAL A 197 12.94 4.46 0.18
CA VAL A 197 13.76 4.19 1.36
C VAL A 197 14.40 2.81 1.18
N ALA A 198 15.72 2.74 1.21
CA ALA A 198 16.39 1.43 1.19
C ALA A 198 15.94 0.61 2.41
N ALA A 199 15.79 -0.71 2.28
CA ALA A 199 15.39 -1.60 3.38
C ALA A 199 16.34 -1.55 4.61
N LYS A 200 17.53 -0.98 4.46
CA LYS A 200 18.51 -0.75 5.53
C LYS A 200 18.55 0.70 6.04
N ALA A 201 17.86 1.64 5.41
CA ALA A 201 17.91 3.06 5.76
C ALA A 201 17.24 3.35 7.11
N GLN A 202 16.10 2.72 7.42
CA GLN A 202 15.42 2.92 8.70
C GLN A 202 16.28 2.51 9.91
N ARG A 203 17.08 1.45 9.77
CA ARG A 203 18.04 0.99 10.81
C ARG A 203 19.18 1.99 11.08
N LYS A 204 19.40 2.94 10.16
CA LYS A 204 20.44 3.97 10.28
C LYS A 204 19.91 5.30 10.83
N VAL A 205 18.59 5.41 11.06
CA VAL A 205 18.00 6.60 11.67
C VAL A 205 18.35 6.59 13.15
N VAL A 206 19.18 7.55 13.58
CA VAL A 206 19.51 7.76 14.99
C VAL A 206 18.29 8.37 15.67
N VAL A 207 17.94 7.86 16.86
CA VAL A 207 16.85 8.43 17.66
C VAL A 207 17.25 9.85 18.10
N PRO A 208 16.45 10.89 17.80
CA PRO A 208 16.74 12.25 18.23
C PRO A 208 16.84 12.39 19.76
N ASN A 209 17.71 13.28 20.23
CA ASN A 209 17.87 13.56 21.65
C ASN A 209 16.54 14.05 22.25
N GLY A 210 16.04 13.37 23.29
CA GLY A 210 14.79 13.71 23.98
C GLY A 210 13.53 13.01 23.45
N LEU A 211 13.64 12.15 22.42
CA LEU A 211 12.53 11.31 21.97
C LEU A 211 12.54 9.97 22.71
N ASP A 212 11.62 9.79 23.66
CA ASP A 212 11.37 8.49 24.29
C ASP A 212 10.27 7.73 23.55
N LEU A 213 10.69 6.71 22.79
CA LEU A 213 9.77 5.86 22.03
C LEU A 213 8.89 4.95 22.91
N ASN A 214 9.19 4.84 24.21
CA ASN A 214 8.40 4.06 25.16
C ASN A 214 7.43 4.93 25.96
N ALA A 215 7.54 6.26 25.85
CA ALA A 215 6.58 7.16 26.43
C ALA A 215 5.26 7.04 25.67
N TRP A 216 4.17 6.93 26.42
CA TRP A 216 2.84 6.95 25.84
C TRP A 216 2.59 8.30 25.16
N ILE A 217 2.12 8.28 23.92
CA ILE A 217 1.78 9.50 23.16
C ILE A 217 0.50 10.14 23.73
N ASN A 218 -0.44 9.32 24.20
CA ASN A 218 -1.69 9.71 24.86
C ASN A 218 -1.81 9.00 26.21
N ASP A 219 -2.64 9.47 27.12
CA ASP A 219 -2.85 8.78 28.41
C ASP A 219 -3.24 7.31 28.20
N PRO A 220 -2.71 6.39 29.05
CA PRO A 220 -3.07 4.99 28.96
C PRO A 220 -4.58 4.82 29.12
N PRO A 221 -5.23 3.99 28.29
CA PRO A 221 -6.66 3.76 28.41
C PRO A 221 -6.97 3.23 29.81
N SER A 222 -8.02 3.78 30.41
CA SER A 222 -8.53 3.37 31.71
C SER A 222 -8.76 1.86 31.73
N ASP A 223 -8.34 1.17 32.79
CA ASP A 223 -8.54 -0.28 32.97
C ASP A 223 -10.02 -0.73 32.95
N SER A 224 -10.97 0.21 32.90
CA SER A 224 -12.41 0.01 32.98
C SER A 224 -13.16 0.15 31.65
N GLU A 225 -12.50 0.37 30.52
CA GLU A 225 -13.17 0.48 29.22
C GLU A 225 -12.82 -0.73 28.33
N ASP A 226 -13.72 -1.71 28.33
CA ASP A 226 -13.79 -2.79 27.34
C ASP A 226 -14.23 -2.19 25.97
N GLU A 227 -13.46 -1.26 25.41
CA GLU A 227 -13.63 -0.88 24.01
C GLU A 227 -12.88 -1.89 23.13
N SER A 228 -13.65 -2.70 22.42
CA SER A 228 -13.16 -3.57 21.35
C SER A 228 -12.67 -2.71 20.18
N ILE A 229 -11.47 -2.12 20.31
CA ILE A 229 -10.78 -1.47 19.19
C ILE A 229 -10.21 -2.59 18.32
N THR A 230 -10.88 -2.86 17.20
CA THR A 230 -10.31 -3.60 16.07
C THR A 230 -9.12 -2.80 15.53
N THR A 231 -7.95 -3.04 16.12
CA THR A 231 -6.68 -2.63 15.52
C THR A 231 -6.47 -3.57 14.34
N SER A 232 -6.97 -3.22 13.14
CA SER A 232 -6.46 -3.82 11.90
C SER A 232 -5.03 -3.32 11.72
N SER A 233 -4.10 -4.00 12.39
CA SER A 233 -2.67 -3.80 12.14
C SER A 233 -2.34 -4.40 10.77
N TYR A 234 -2.63 -3.63 9.72
CA TYR A 234 -2.30 -3.90 8.32
C TYR A 234 -0.76 -3.85 8.06
N TYR A 235 0.06 -3.83 9.11
CA TYR A 235 1.52 -3.71 9.01
C TYR A 235 2.30 -4.89 9.60
N ASP A 236 1.67 -6.01 9.94
CA ASP A 236 2.42 -7.26 10.22
C ASP A 236 2.52 -8.17 8.98
N ASN A 237 2.87 -7.58 7.83
CA ASN A 237 3.46 -8.34 6.72
C ASN A 237 4.98 -8.40 6.93
N LYS A 238 5.40 -9.28 7.84
CA LYS A 238 6.82 -9.57 8.11
C LYS A 238 7.52 -10.36 7.00
N ASP A 239 6.83 -10.70 5.92
CA ASP A 239 7.41 -11.44 4.79
C ASP A 239 7.82 -10.56 3.60
N LEU A 240 7.82 -9.23 3.77
CA LEU A 240 8.15 -8.29 2.68
C LEU A 240 9.67 -8.09 2.45
N PHE A 241 10.55 -8.63 3.29
CA PHE A 241 12.00 -8.57 3.08
C PHE A 241 12.72 -9.73 3.76
N TYR A 242 12.94 -10.85 3.05
CA TYR A 242 14.18 -11.66 3.01
C TYR A 242 13.86 -12.97 2.27
N GLY A 243 14.43 -13.17 1.08
CA GLY A 243 14.63 -14.52 0.57
C GLY A 243 15.77 -15.19 1.34
N ASP A 244 15.62 -16.46 1.68
CA ASP A 244 16.34 -17.53 0.97
C ASP A 244 15.88 -18.95 1.41
N ASN A 245 15.74 -19.81 0.41
CA ASN A 245 15.66 -21.27 0.40
C ASN A 245 14.45 -22.03 0.99
N GLY A 246 13.75 -22.74 0.10
CA GLY A 246 13.24 -24.08 0.38
C GLY A 246 11.76 -24.31 0.13
N GLU A 247 11.43 -24.71 -1.09
CA GLU A 247 10.39 -25.72 -1.43
C GLU A 247 9.15 -25.83 -0.52
N ASN A 248 8.03 -25.24 -0.93
CA ASN A 248 6.81 -26.00 -1.28
C ASN A 248 5.68 -25.05 -1.69
N TYR A 249 5.12 -25.32 -2.86
CA TYR A 249 3.82 -24.81 -3.27
C TYR A 249 2.76 -25.30 -2.27
N ASN A 250 2.04 -24.36 -1.65
CA ASN A 250 0.69 -24.64 -1.20
C ASN A 250 -0.23 -23.48 -1.56
N SER A 251 -0.98 -23.70 -2.63
CA SER A 251 -2.19 -22.97 -2.99
C SER A 251 -3.25 -23.22 -1.92
N ASN A 252 -3.47 -22.26 -1.03
CA ASN A 252 -4.76 -22.01 -0.37
C ASN A 252 -4.62 -20.79 0.54
N LEU A 253 -4.92 -19.60 0.01
CA LEU A 253 -5.09 -18.42 0.84
C LEU A 253 -6.32 -17.61 0.42
N TYR A 254 -7.42 -18.30 0.12
CA TYR A 254 -8.77 -17.75 0.11
C TYR A 254 -9.76 -18.87 0.45
N SER A 255 -9.73 -19.32 1.71
CA SER A 255 -10.84 -20.11 2.27
C SER A 255 -10.91 -19.83 3.76
N GLY A 256 -12.12 -19.57 4.24
CA GLY A 256 -12.42 -18.87 5.49
C GLY A 256 -11.76 -19.44 6.74
N VAL A 257 -11.42 -18.53 7.64
CA VAL A 257 -11.16 -18.87 9.03
C VAL A 257 -12.36 -18.38 9.85
N THR A 258 -13.23 -19.32 10.22
CA THR A 258 -14.12 -19.18 11.36
C THR A 258 -13.24 -18.99 12.59
N LEU A 259 -13.05 -17.75 13.04
CA LEU A 259 -12.27 -17.46 14.24
C LEU A 259 -13.10 -17.85 15.47
N SER A 260 -12.84 -19.06 15.99
CA SER A 260 -13.16 -19.37 17.37
C SER A 260 -12.33 -18.46 18.28
N TYR A 261 -13.02 -17.72 19.14
CA TYR A 261 -12.49 -16.72 20.05
C TYR A 261 -11.58 -17.38 21.10
N GLN A 262 -10.26 -17.43 20.85
CA GLN A 262 -9.28 -17.68 21.91
C GLN A 262 -8.79 -16.34 22.46
N LYS A 263 -9.31 -16.02 23.64
CA LYS A 263 -8.96 -14.90 24.51
C LYS A 263 -7.42 -14.74 24.55
N SER A 264 -6.89 -13.71 23.89
CA SER A 264 -5.46 -13.38 23.98
C SER A 264 -5.15 -12.94 25.41
N LYS A 265 -4.12 -13.54 26.03
CA LYS A 265 -3.60 -13.06 27.31
C LYS A 265 -3.00 -11.68 27.08
N LYS A 266 -3.57 -10.67 27.76
CA LYS A 266 -3.05 -9.28 27.84
C LYS A 266 -1.55 -9.34 28.15
N TYR A 267 -0.70 -8.88 27.23
CA TYR A 267 0.73 -8.76 27.47
C TYR A 267 0.96 -7.49 28.29
N ILE A 268 1.05 -7.65 29.61
CA ILE A 268 1.46 -6.58 30.51
C ILE A 268 2.99 -6.49 30.36
N GLY A 269 3.49 -5.36 29.89
CA GLY A 269 4.93 -5.10 29.84
C GLY A 269 5.50 -5.21 31.25
N LEU A 270 6.40 -6.18 31.47
CA LEU A 270 7.06 -6.38 32.76
C LEU A 270 7.83 -5.11 33.12
N THR A 271 7.72 -4.67 34.37
CA THR A 271 8.49 -3.54 34.87
C THR A 271 9.99 -3.82 34.77
N ALA A 272 10.83 -2.79 34.71
CA ALA A 272 12.28 -2.93 34.54
C ALA A 272 12.90 -3.89 35.59
N GLU A 273 12.35 -3.90 36.81
CA GLU A 273 12.77 -4.77 37.90
C GLU A 273 12.38 -6.25 37.67
N GLU A 274 11.19 -6.51 37.14
CA GLU A 274 10.74 -7.87 36.82
C GLU A 274 11.48 -8.46 35.62
N LEU A 275 11.85 -7.62 34.66
CA LEU A 275 12.66 -8.00 33.50
C LEU A 275 14.08 -8.40 33.92
N GLU A 276 14.66 -7.70 34.89
CA GLU A 276 15.98 -8.02 35.46
C GLU A 276 15.95 -9.35 36.22
N LYS A 277 14.90 -9.57 37.03
CA LYS A 277 14.67 -10.84 37.73
C LYS A 277 14.49 -12.02 36.76
N GLN A 278 13.83 -11.79 35.62
CA GLN A 278 13.72 -12.79 34.56
C GLN A 278 15.06 -13.05 33.86
N ARG A 279 15.90 -12.03 33.65
CA ARG A 279 17.26 -12.23 33.12
C ARG A 279 18.13 -13.06 34.06
N GLU A 280 18.05 -12.82 35.37
CA GLU A 280 18.79 -13.58 36.37
C GLU A 280 18.36 -15.04 36.44
N SER A 281 17.05 -15.29 36.45
CA SER A 281 16.52 -16.66 36.44
C SER A 281 16.84 -17.43 35.17
N ARG A 282 16.83 -16.77 33.99
CA ARG A 282 17.33 -17.38 32.73
C ARG A 282 18.81 -17.70 32.82
N LYS A 283 19.63 -16.79 33.34
CA LYS A 283 21.06 -17.02 33.50
C LYS A 283 21.37 -18.18 34.46
N GLN A 284 20.57 -18.36 35.51
CA GLN A 284 20.69 -19.50 36.43
C GLN A 284 20.25 -20.82 35.78
N SER A 285 19.14 -20.83 35.02
CA SER A 285 18.68 -22.03 34.34
C SER A 285 19.62 -22.46 33.21
N GLU A 286 20.21 -21.51 32.48
CA GLU A 286 21.26 -21.76 31.49
C GLU A 286 22.55 -22.31 32.13
N GLN A 287 22.92 -21.86 33.33
CA GLN A 287 24.07 -22.40 34.06
C GLN A 287 23.88 -23.85 34.52
N MET A 288 22.66 -24.18 34.96
CA MET A 288 22.29 -25.51 35.46
C MET A 288 21.88 -26.48 34.34
N ASN A 289 21.66 -26.01 33.11
CA ASN A 289 21.31 -26.87 31.98
C ASN A 289 22.57 -27.52 31.37
N PRO A 290 22.75 -28.85 31.47
CA PRO A 290 23.94 -29.54 30.98
C PRO A 290 24.06 -29.59 29.45
N PHE A 291 22.99 -29.27 28.70
CA PHE A 291 22.99 -29.19 27.24
C PHE A 291 23.20 -27.76 26.70
N TYR A 292 23.33 -26.76 27.57
CA TYR A 292 23.57 -25.39 27.15
C TYR A 292 25.04 -25.20 26.73
N LEU A 293 25.27 -24.81 25.48
CA LEU A 293 26.60 -24.60 24.91
C LEU A 293 27.27 -23.39 25.57
N LYS A 294 28.10 -23.64 26.59
CA LYS A 294 28.97 -22.63 27.20
C LYS A 294 30.09 -22.36 26.21
N ASP A 295 30.22 -21.12 25.75
CA ASP A 295 31.33 -20.68 24.90
C ASP A 295 32.67 -21.08 25.55
N SER A 296 33.32 -22.10 24.98
CA SER A 296 34.66 -22.49 25.36
C SER A 296 35.61 -21.38 24.91
N LYS A 297 36.18 -20.66 25.87
CA LYS A 297 37.16 -19.59 25.66
C LYS A 297 38.19 -20.04 24.61
N LYS A 298 38.21 -19.38 23.45
CA LYS A 298 39.27 -19.58 22.45
C LYS A 298 40.63 -19.30 23.11
N PRO A 299 41.65 -20.14 22.91
CA PRO A 299 42.96 -19.93 23.50
C PRO A 299 43.59 -18.67 22.90
N LYS A 300 44.15 -17.81 23.75
CA LYS A 300 44.96 -16.66 23.33
C LYS A 300 46.21 -17.20 22.61
N VAL A 301 46.33 -16.94 21.32
CA VAL A 301 47.57 -17.17 20.56
C VAL A 301 48.65 -16.30 21.20
N THR A 302 49.63 -16.96 21.81
CA THR A 302 50.81 -16.29 22.38
C THR A 302 51.77 -16.02 21.22
N GLN A 303 51.95 -14.75 20.85
CA GLN A 303 53.06 -14.35 19.99
C GLN A 303 54.35 -14.55 20.79
N THR A 304 55.21 -15.44 20.32
CA THR A 304 56.60 -15.54 20.77
C THR A 304 57.50 -14.88 19.74
N VAL A 305 58.50 -14.19 20.30
CA VAL A 305 59.51 -13.31 19.71
C VAL A 305 60.35 -13.99 18.65
#